data_AF-A0A699QN23-F1
#
_entry.id   AF-A0A699QN23-F1
#
_cell.length_a   1.000
_cell.length_b   1.000
_cell.length_c   1.000
_cell.angle_alpha   90.00
_cell.angle_beta   90.00
_cell.angle_gamma   90.00
#
_symmetry.space_group_name_H-M   'P 1'
#
loop_
_entity.id
_entity.type
_entity.pdbx_description
1 polymer ?
#
loop_
_entity_poly.entity_id
_entity_poly.type
_entity_poly.pdbx_seq_one_letter_code
_entity_poly.pdbx_strand_id
1 'polypeptide(L)'
;MTNLRNEITRFQQRFNESFSEAWDHFNDLLRACPHHGFSELHQLDTFYNALNVNDQDSLNSAAVVAKVNTSSSSLAISSDVAELKDMVRALLLDKKNQSSAPALSLTPAPVKAVEPSCVTCGGTHSY
;
A
#
# COMPACT_ATOMS: atom_id res chain seq x y z
N MET A 1 23.93 -2.20 -13.63
CA MET A 1 22.90 -2.97 -12.89
C MET A 1 22.15 -2.14 -11.84
N THR A 2 22.78 -1.16 -11.17
CA THR A 2 22.10 -0.30 -10.18
C THR A 2 21.03 0.63 -10.77
N ASN A 3 21.16 1.06 -12.04
CA ASN A 3 20.21 2.00 -12.65
C ASN A 3 18.82 1.38 -12.88
N LEU A 4 18.76 0.23 -13.56
CA LEU A 4 17.48 -0.48 -13.82
C LEU A 4 16.75 -0.86 -12.53
N ARG A 5 17.49 -1.28 -11.50
CA ARG A 5 16.89 -1.57 -10.19
C ARG A 5 16.26 -0.33 -9.56
N ASN A 6 16.90 0.84 -9.71
CA ASN A 6 16.35 2.10 -9.22
C ASN A 6 15.14 2.56 -10.04
N GLU A 7 15.18 2.38 -11.37
CA GLU A 7 14.07 2.70 -12.26
C GLU A 7 12.81 1.89 -11.91
N ILE A 8 12.96 0.60 -11.61
CA ILE A 8 11.85 -0.24 -11.12
C ILE A 8 11.26 0.36 -9.84
N THR A 9 12.08 0.70 -8.83
CA THR A 9 11.60 1.24 -7.54
C THR A 9 11.05 2.67 -7.59
N ARG A 10 11.33 3.41 -8.67
CA ARG A 10 10.90 4.81 -8.87
C ARG A 10 9.90 4.92 -10.01
N PHE A 11 9.33 3.80 -10.45
CA PHE A 11 8.33 3.77 -11.48
C PHE A 11 7.16 4.68 -11.12
N GLN A 12 6.61 5.36 -12.11
CA GLN A 12 5.46 6.24 -12.02
C GLN A 12 4.71 6.16 -13.34
N GLN A 13 3.41 5.97 -13.28
CA GLN A 13 2.54 6.06 -14.45
C GLN A 13 2.56 7.50 -14.98
N ARG A 14 2.67 7.65 -16.30
CA ARG A 14 2.65 8.97 -16.94
C ARG A 14 1.21 9.46 -17.09
N PHE A 15 1.02 10.79 -17.08
CA PHE A 15 -0.31 11.42 -17.15
C PHE A 15 -1.15 11.03 -18.38
N ASN A 16 -0.50 10.65 -19.47
CA ASN A 16 -1.10 10.31 -20.76
C ASN A 16 -0.94 8.81 -21.10
N GLU A 17 -0.51 8.01 -20.14
CA GLU A 17 -0.31 6.57 -20.28
C GLU A 17 -1.49 5.85 -19.64
N SER A 18 -2.14 4.98 -20.40
CA SER A 18 -3.21 4.13 -19.88
C SER A 18 -2.66 3.12 -18.86
N PHE A 19 -3.55 2.58 -18.03
CA PHE A 19 -3.18 1.54 -17.07
C PHE A 19 -2.45 0.35 -17.73
N SER A 20 -2.95 -0.13 -18.88
CA SER A 20 -2.35 -1.23 -19.62
C SER A 20 -0.95 -0.89 -20.15
N GLU A 21 -0.75 0.31 -20.68
CA GLU A 21 0.57 0.75 -21.17
C GLU A 21 1.58 0.85 -20.03
N ALA A 22 1.14 1.37 -18.87
CA ALA A 22 1.98 1.44 -17.68
C ALA A 22 2.37 0.04 -17.16
N TRP A 23 1.44 -0.92 -17.20
CA TRP A 23 1.70 -2.30 -16.82
C TRP A 23 2.72 -2.97 -17.75
N ASP A 24 2.58 -2.78 -19.07
CA ASP A 24 3.51 -3.30 -20.06
C ASP A 24 4.91 -2.70 -19.88
N HIS A 25 5.00 -1.38 -19.68
CA HIS A 25 6.26 -0.68 -19.42
C HIS A 25 6.95 -1.16 -18.13
N PHE A 26 6.19 -1.37 -17.06
CA PHE A 26 6.73 -1.93 -15.81
C PHE A 26 7.26 -3.36 -16.00
N ASN A 27 6.55 -4.20 -16.75
CA ASN A 27 6.99 -5.55 -17.08
C ASN A 27 8.27 -5.56 -17.93
N ASP A 28 8.40 -4.62 -18.86
CA ASP A 28 9.61 -4.46 -19.67
C ASP A 28 10.82 -4.11 -18.80
N LEU A 29 10.67 -3.26 -17.78
CA LEU A 29 11.73 -2.95 -16.82
C LEU A 29 12.16 -4.17 -16.01
N LEU A 30 11.20 -4.98 -15.54
CA LEU A 30 11.49 -6.24 -14.85
C LEU A 30 12.25 -7.21 -15.75
N ARG A 31 11.83 -7.32 -17.02
CA ARG A 31 12.45 -8.21 -18.01
C ARG A 31 13.86 -7.76 -18.40
N ALA A 32 14.12 -6.45 -18.40
CA ALA A 32 15.45 -5.87 -18.59
C ALA A 32 16.38 -6.09 -17.37
N CYS A 33 15.83 -6.43 -16.20
CA CYS A 33 16.59 -6.65 -14.96
C CYS A 33 16.32 -8.03 -14.34
N PRO A 34 16.65 -9.16 -15.00
CA PRO A 34 16.26 -10.50 -14.54
C PRO A 34 16.81 -10.90 -13.17
N HIS A 35 17.87 -10.23 -12.69
CA HIS A 35 18.47 -10.43 -11.37
C HIS A 35 18.08 -9.33 -10.35
N HIS A 36 16.92 -8.70 -10.53
CA HIS A 36 16.46 -7.60 -9.69
C HIS A 36 16.26 -7.96 -8.20
N GLY A 37 16.05 -9.24 -7.87
CA GLY A 37 15.90 -9.74 -6.51
C GLY A 37 14.57 -9.39 -5.81
N PHE A 38 13.69 -8.62 -6.45
CA PHE A 38 12.35 -8.30 -5.94
C PHE A 38 11.40 -9.49 -5.94
N SER A 39 10.67 -9.68 -4.83
CA SER A 39 9.56 -10.63 -4.73
C SER A 39 8.35 -10.15 -5.52
N GLU A 40 7.45 -11.06 -5.86
CA GLU A 40 6.23 -10.74 -6.60
C GLU A 40 5.35 -9.70 -5.88
N LEU A 41 5.21 -9.80 -4.54
CA LEU A 41 4.45 -8.82 -3.76
C LEU A 41 5.07 -7.43 -3.80
N HIS A 42 6.40 -7.33 -3.74
CA HIS A 42 7.07 -6.04 -3.83
C HIS A 42 6.93 -5.42 -5.22
N GLN A 43 6.91 -6.24 -6.28
CA GLN A 43 6.64 -5.76 -7.63
C GLN A 43 5.23 -5.18 -7.74
N LEU A 44 4.23 -5.86 -7.18
CA LEU A 44 2.83 -5.40 -7.16
C LEU A 44 2.63 -4.12 -6.36
N ASP A 45 3.22 -4.04 -5.16
CA ASP A 45 3.16 -2.83 -4.32
C ASP A 45 3.80 -1.62 -5.01
N THR A 46 4.98 -1.84 -5.63
CA THR A 46 5.66 -0.79 -6.39
C THR A 46 4.80 -0.30 -7.55
N PHE A 47 4.17 -1.22 -8.29
CA PHE A 47 3.31 -0.86 -9.41
C PHE A 47 2.04 -0.12 -8.95
N TYR A 48 1.34 -0.60 -7.92
CA TYR A 48 0.13 0.05 -7.41
C TYR A 48 0.40 1.47 -6.91
N ASN A 49 1.46 1.66 -6.12
CA ASN A 49 1.85 2.98 -5.60
C ASN A 49 2.32 3.95 -6.69
N ALA A 50 2.64 3.43 -7.87
CA ALA A 50 3.04 4.22 -9.04
C ALA A 50 1.87 4.63 -9.93
N LEU A 51 0.68 4.05 -9.75
CA LEU A 51 -0.51 4.39 -10.52
C LEU A 51 -1.04 5.78 -10.17
N ASN A 52 -1.69 6.40 -11.14
CA ASN A 52 -2.45 7.61 -10.88
C ASN A 52 -3.71 7.31 -10.02
N VAL A 53 -4.24 8.34 -9.37
CA VAL A 53 -5.38 8.21 -8.43
C VAL A 53 -6.63 7.65 -9.12
N ASN A 54 -6.89 8.00 -10.38
CA ASN A 54 -8.08 7.55 -11.09
C ASN A 54 -8.05 6.04 -11.35
N ASP A 55 -6.88 5.52 -11.71
CA ASP A 55 -6.70 4.09 -11.95
C ASP A 55 -6.69 3.31 -10.64
N GLN A 56 -6.14 3.88 -9.55
CA GLN A 56 -6.28 3.30 -8.21
C GLN A 56 -7.75 3.22 -7.77
N ASP A 57 -8.53 4.30 -7.93
CA ASP A 57 -9.95 4.34 -7.55
C ASP A 57 -10.80 3.38 -8.37
N SER A 58 -10.48 3.23 -9.66
CA SER A 58 -11.13 2.27 -10.55
C SER A 58 -10.87 0.83 -10.09
N LEU A 59 -9.63 0.52 -9.71
CA LEU A 59 -9.27 -0.80 -9.14
C LEU A 59 -9.97 -1.04 -7.79
N ASN A 60 -10.02 -0.03 -6.91
CA ASN A 60 -10.73 -0.11 -5.62
C ASN A 60 -12.23 -0.40 -5.80
N SER A 61 -12.87 0.29 -6.75
CA SER A 61 -14.30 0.15 -7.03
C SER A 61 -14.62 -1.24 -7.57
N ALA A 62 -13.78 -1.75 -8.48
CA ALA A 62 -13.90 -3.10 -9.02
C ALA A 62 -13.82 -4.17 -7.92
N ALA A 63 -12.93 -3.99 -6.93
CA ALA A 63 -12.77 -4.93 -5.83
C ALA A 63 -13.98 -5.01 -4.89
N VAL A 64 -14.64 -3.88 -4.61
CA VAL A 64 -15.87 -3.85 -3.79
C VAL A 64 -16.99 -4.63 -4.49
N VAL A 65 -17.13 -4.44 -5.79
CA VAL A 65 -18.16 -5.09 -6.61
C VAL A 65 -17.96 -6.59 -6.68
N ALA A 66 -16.71 -7.04 -6.83
CA ALA A 66 -16.37 -8.46 -6.82
C ALA A 66 -16.68 -9.15 -5.47
N LYS A 67 -16.59 -8.42 -4.34
CA LYS A 67 -16.84 -8.94 -2.98
C LYS A 67 -18.32 -9.17 -2.64
N VAL A 68 -19.25 -8.50 -3.33
CA VAL A 68 -20.69 -8.51 -2.99
C VAL A 68 -21.49 -9.58 -3.78
N ASN A 69 -21.02 -10.00 -4.95
CA ASN A 69 -21.77 -10.89 -5.84
C ASN A 69 -21.10 -12.26 -6.00
N THR A 70 -21.23 -13.15 -5.01
CA THR A 70 -20.74 -14.55 -5.12
C THR A 70 -21.82 -15.56 -5.53
N SER A 71 -22.81 -15.13 -6.31
CA SER A 71 -23.64 -16.03 -7.14
C SER A 71 -24.36 -15.24 -8.22
N SER A 72 -24.25 -15.69 -9.47
CA SER A 72 -24.85 -15.12 -10.69
C SER A 72 -24.02 -14.04 -11.42
N SER A 73 -23.19 -14.53 -12.34
CA SER A 73 -23.08 -14.11 -13.74
C SER A 73 -23.15 -12.61 -14.05
N SER A 74 -22.02 -12.11 -14.57
CA SER A 74 -21.88 -10.89 -15.38
C SER A 74 -21.71 -9.55 -14.65
N LEU A 75 -20.51 -9.31 -14.11
CA LEU A 75 -19.89 -7.99 -14.23
C LEU A 75 -18.56 -8.18 -14.94
N ALA A 76 -18.57 -7.93 -16.25
CA ALA A 76 -17.41 -8.05 -17.12
C ALA A 76 -16.32 -7.04 -16.71
N ILE A 77 -15.31 -7.49 -15.99
CA ILE A 77 -13.95 -6.96 -16.12
C ILE A 77 -13.07 -8.14 -16.51
N SER A 78 -13.17 -8.57 -17.76
CA SER A 78 -12.35 -9.67 -18.27
C SER A 78 -11.74 -9.29 -19.60
N SER A 79 -10.45 -8.97 -19.54
CA SER A 79 -9.49 -9.58 -20.47
C SER A 79 -8.11 -9.62 -19.79
N ASP A 80 -7.67 -10.83 -19.45
CA ASP A 80 -6.63 -11.25 -18.50
C ASP A 80 -5.19 -10.70 -18.63
N VAL A 81 -4.58 -10.42 -17.45
CA VAL A 81 -3.31 -11.01 -16.98
C VAL A 81 -3.38 -11.32 -15.46
N ALA A 82 -3.50 -12.57 -15.00
CA ALA A 82 -4.79 -13.27 -15.04
C ALA A 82 -5.59 -12.92 -13.75
N GLU A 83 -6.84 -12.50 -13.95
CA GLU A 83 -7.69 -11.64 -13.08
C GLU A 83 -6.98 -10.50 -12.31
N LEU A 84 -6.14 -9.77 -13.08
CA LEU A 84 -5.29 -8.63 -12.73
C LEU A 84 -4.53 -8.81 -11.41
N LYS A 85 -3.70 -9.85 -11.46
CA LYS A 85 -3.01 -10.51 -10.34
C LYS A 85 -3.90 -10.54 -9.09
N ASP A 86 -5.07 -11.15 -9.29
CA ASP A 86 -6.23 -11.33 -8.42
C ASP A 86 -6.54 -10.13 -7.52
N MET A 87 -6.73 -9.01 -8.22
CA MET A 87 -7.00 -7.61 -7.81
C MET A 87 -5.89 -6.89 -7.07
N VAL A 88 -4.66 -7.00 -7.60
CA VAL A 88 -3.40 -6.62 -6.92
C VAL A 88 -3.30 -7.34 -5.55
N ARG A 89 -3.74 -8.60 -5.61
CA ARG A 89 -4.04 -9.55 -4.54
C ARG A 89 -4.96 -8.97 -3.48
N ALA A 90 -6.22 -8.76 -3.89
CA ALA A 90 -7.33 -8.20 -3.13
C ALA A 90 -7.01 -6.89 -2.39
N LEU A 91 -6.28 -5.99 -3.08
CA LEU A 91 -5.76 -4.70 -2.59
C LEU A 91 -4.66 -4.81 -1.53
N LEU A 92 -3.68 -5.68 -1.83
CA LEU A 92 -2.63 -6.15 -0.93
C LEU A 92 -3.20 -6.81 0.35
N LEU A 93 -4.46 -7.27 0.24
CA LEU A 93 -5.33 -8.03 1.16
C LEU A 93 -6.21 -7.21 2.14
N ASP A 94 -6.91 -6.13 1.76
CA ASP A 94 -7.65 -5.23 2.69
C ASP A 94 -6.69 -4.46 3.66
N LYS A 95 -5.54 -3.97 3.14
CA LYS A 95 -4.56 -3.08 3.81
C LYS A 95 -3.97 -3.58 5.16
N LYS A 96 -4.03 -4.91 5.41
CA LYS A 96 -3.64 -5.70 6.63
C LYS A 96 -4.76 -5.94 7.68
N ASN A 97 -5.98 -5.44 7.43
CA ASN A 97 -7.18 -5.45 8.30
C ASN A 97 -7.08 -4.42 9.45
N GLN A 98 -8.12 -3.62 9.69
CA GLN A 98 -8.15 -2.49 10.65
C GLN A 98 -7.74 -2.85 12.11
N SER A 99 -7.04 -1.94 12.80
CA SER A 99 -7.11 -1.75 14.27
C SER A 99 -6.61 -2.86 15.22
N SER A 100 -5.36 -2.74 15.69
CA SER A 100 -4.88 -3.07 17.07
C SER A 100 -3.46 -2.50 17.18
N ALA A 101 -3.12 -1.38 17.84
CA ALA A 101 -3.66 -0.64 19.00
C ALA A 101 -3.35 0.89 18.84
N PRO A 102 -3.83 1.82 19.71
CA PRO A 102 -3.63 3.26 19.49
C PRO A 102 -2.17 3.68 19.66
N ALA A 103 -1.77 4.64 18.80
CA ALA A 103 -0.60 5.52 18.84
C ALA A 103 0.61 5.10 19.70
N LEU A 104 1.74 4.82 19.04
CA LEU A 104 3.02 5.26 19.58
C LEU A 104 3.74 6.13 18.55
N SER A 105 3.80 7.40 18.95
CA SER A 105 4.46 8.55 18.38
C SER A 105 5.85 8.27 17.81
N LEU A 106 6.14 8.91 16.68
CA LEU A 106 7.48 9.39 16.37
C LEU A 106 7.96 10.30 17.51
N THR A 107 8.82 9.78 18.38
CA THR A 107 9.78 10.61 19.13
C THR A 107 11.10 9.85 19.22
N PRO A 108 12.14 10.27 18.49
CA PRO A 108 13.48 9.82 18.77
C PRO A 108 14.11 10.66 19.89
N ALA A 109 14.69 9.93 20.84
CA ALA A 109 15.83 10.26 21.68
C ALA A 109 15.58 10.73 23.14
N PRO A 110 16.39 10.22 24.09
CA PRO A 110 16.23 10.43 25.52
C PRO A 110 16.93 11.73 25.93
N VAL A 111 16.22 12.58 26.68
CA VAL A 111 16.82 13.70 27.40
C VAL A 111 16.56 13.53 28.89
N LYS A 112 17.61 13.05 29.54
CA LYS A 112 18.14 13.43 30.86
C LYS A 112 17.14 13.82 31.95
N ALA A 113 17.20 13.05 33.03
CA ALA A 113 16.61 13.31 34.33
C ALA A 113 16.64 14.78 34.76
N VAL A 114 15.50 15.27 35.26
CA VAL A 114 15.44 16.36 36.23
C VAL A 114 14.28 16.08 37.22
N GLU A 115 14.69 15.86 38.47
CA GLU A 115 14.02 16.03 39.78
C GLU A 115 12.47 16.00 39.87
N PRO A 116 11.88 15.13 40.72
CA PRO A 116 10.50 15.32 41.17
C PRO A 116 10.47 16.29 42.35
N SER A 117 9.99 17.51 42.16
CA SER A 117 9.57 18.36 43.28
C SER A 117 8.10 18.08 43.61
N CYS A 118 7.89 17.39 44.73
CA CYS A 118 6.59 17.10 45.31
C CYS A 118 5.87 18.41 45.70
N VAL A 119 4.68 18.63 45.14
CA VAL A 119 3.72 19.60 45.69
C VAL A 119 2.63 18.82 46.39
N THR A 120 2.67 18.84 47.72
CA THR A 120 1.57 18.43 48.59
C THR A 120 0.56 19.58 48.62
N CYS A 121 -0.66 19.39 48.14
CA CYS A 121 -1.78 20.28 48.48
C CYS A 121 -2.96 19.45 49.01
N GLY A 122 -3.43 19.85 50.19
CA GLY A 122 -4.17 19.03 51.13
C GLY A 122 -5.62 18.74 50.75
N GLY A 123 -6.10 17.62 51.29
CA GLY A 123 -7.50 17.22 51.31
C GLY A 123 -7.95 16.96 52.75
N THR A 124 -8.98 17.69 53.13
CA THR A 124 -9.64 17.80 54.43
C THR A 124 -10.23 16.48 54.92
N HIS A 125 -9.99 16.13 56.19
CA HIS A 125 -10.84 15.22 56.95
C HIS A 125 -10.97 15.71 58.39
N SER A 126 -12.21 15.97 58.81
CA SER A 126 -12.69 15.56 60.13
C SER A 126 -14.21 15.46 60.13
N TYR A 127 -14.66 14.47 60.90
CA TYR A 127 -15.98 13.87 61.04
C TYR A 127 -17.05 14.80 61.63
#